data_AF-A0A965X9A4-F1
#
_entry.id   AF-A0A965X9A4-F1
#
_cell.length_a   1.000
_cell.length_b   1.000
_cell.length_c   1.000
_cell.angle_alpha   90.00
_cell.angle_beta   90.00
_cell.angle_gamma   90.00
#
_symmetry.space_group_name_H-M   'P 1'
#
loop_
_entity.id
_entity.type
_entity.pdbx_description
1 polymer ?
#
loop_
_entity_poly.entity_id
_entity_poly.type
_entity_poly.pdbx_seq_one_letter_code
_entity_poly.pdbx_strand_id
1 'polypeptide(L)'
;PGALDIAGYNYTESMYDRDHKKYPQRVIFGSENRHELSAWKAARDKDFIFGQFLWTGIDYLGESGSWPSRGFYSGLLDFGGFIKPRGFFRQSLWSEKPMAYLGTYPTPVRGSRSQMKDVWSQLDAENSSNYEEKVPSMDAWPVWNYTDGQLIRVVCYTNAPKARLLLNGKEVGQIQSYNENTGIIFWDIPYENGTLSVQGLDKNDKEISHYQIKSSKQPYALQITSADKSVSKDQVAHVTVQVVDEDGIPVMLSDNEITCRIVGDGKLLGLEASNNEDMSDYNDNKHRVFHGRIMAYIKPVKEEGNIRIKFTSPWLESAETEIQIK
;
A
#
# COMPACT_ATOMS: atom_id res chain seq x y z
N PRO A 1 -17.41 15.22 -33.35
CA PRO A 1 -16.86 13.95 -32.82
C PRO A 1 -15.53 13.48 -33.46
N GLY A 2 -14.96 14.23 -34.42
CA GLY A 2 -13.74 13.82 -35.16
C GLY A 2 -12.57 14.80 -35.05
N ALA A 3 -12.53 15.61 -33.99
CA ALA A 3 -11.39 16.49 -33.73
C ALA A 3 -10.21 15.76 -33.06
N LEU A 4 -10.44 14.55 -32.54
CA LEU A 4 -9.45 13.72 -31.87
C LEU A 4 -9.37 12.36 -32.57
N ASP A 5 -8.16 11.85 -32.75
CA ASP A 5 -7.91 10.51 -33.29
C ASP A 5 -8.30 9.41 -32.30
N ILE A 6 -8.06 9.65 -31.01
CA ILE A 6 -8.35 8.76 -29.89
C ILE A 6 -9.09 9.55 -28.81
N ALA A 7 -10.20 9.01 -28.31
CA ALA A 7 -11.00 9.67 -27.29
C ALA A 7 -10.77 9.06 -25.91
N GLY A 8 -10.23 9.87 -25.00
CA GLY A 8 -10.11 9.55 -23.58
C GLY A 8 -11.43 9.80 -22.84
N TYR A 9 -11.79 8.86 -21.97
CA TYR A 9 -12.98 8.91 -21.13
C TYR A 9 -12.57 8.92 -19.66
N ASN A 10 -12.86 10.00 -18.94
CA ASN A 10 -12.62 10.09 -17.49
C ASN A 10 -13.86 9.56 -16.75
N TYR A 11 -13.71 8.54 -15.90
CA TYR A 11 -14.75 8.00 -14.99
C TYR A 11 -16.12 7.71 -15.64
N THR A 12 -16.11 7.30 -16.91
CA THR A 12 -17.31 7.17 -17.76
C THR A 12 -17.41 5.79 -18.40
N GLU A 13 -17.05 4.75 -17.67
CA GLU A 13 -17.12 3.35 -18.08
C GLU A 13 -18.54 2.95 -18.55
N SER A 14 -19.58 3.56 -17.97
CA SER A 14 -20.98 3.37 -18.36
C SER A 14 -21.31 3.85 -19.77
N MET A 15 -20.46 4.66 -20.39
CA MET A 15 -20.64 5.21 -21.73
C MET A 15 -20.01 4.34 -22.82
N TYR A 16 -19.12 3.42 -22.47
CA TYR A 16 -18.31 2.65 -23.42
C TYR A 16 -19.18 1.92 -24.47
N ASP A 17 -20.17 1.14 -24.02
CA ASP A 17 -21.02 0.36 -24.94
C ASP A 17 -21.89 1.25 -25.84
N ARG A 18 -22.47 2.30 -25.26
CA ARG A 18 -23.34 3.24 -25.98
C ARG A 18 -22.55 3.98 -27.06
N ASP A 19 -21.38 4.48 -26.72
CA ASP A 19 -20.58 5.31 -27.61
C ASP A 19 -19.83 4.46 -28.65
N HIS A 20 -19.43 3.24 -28.33
CA HIS A 20 -18.93 2.29 -29.34
C HIS A 20 -20.03 1.93 -30.35
N LYS A 21 -21.26 1.67 -29.89
CA LYS A 21 -22.41 1.44 -30.79
C LYS A 21 -22.70 2.64 -31.69
N LYS A 22 -22.59 3.87 -31.17
CA LYS A 22 -22.88 5.10 -31.91
C LYS A 22 -21.73 5.53 -32.84
N TYR A 23 -20.49 5.28 -32.43
CA TYR A 23 -19.27 5.69 -33.13
C TYR A 23 -18.31 4.49 -33.24
N PRO A 24 -18.62 3.47 -34.07
CA PRO A 24 -17.88 2.20 -34.07
C PRO A 24 -16.43 2.31 -34.54
N GLN A 25 -16.08 3.39 -35.24
CA GLN A 25 -14.70 3.67 -35.69
C GLN A 25 -13.89 4.51 -34.69
N ARG A 26 -14.50 4.94 -33.59
CA ARG A 26 -13.80 5.70 -32.55
C ARG A 26 -12.96 4.75 -31.71
N VAL A 27 -11.69 5.08 -31.54
CA VAL A 27 -10.81 4.43 -30.56
C VAL A 27 -11.06 5.05 -29.19
N ILE A 28 -11.38 4.21 -28.20
CA ILE A 28 -11.77 4.62 -26.84
C ILE A 28 -10.79 4.02 -25.82
N PHE A 29 -10.44 4.81 -24.81
CA PHE A 29 -9.80 4.33 -23.59
C PHE A 29 -10.27 5.11 -22.37
N GLY A 30 -10.09 4.52 -21.20
CA GLY A 30 -10.25 5.24 -19.94
C GLY A 30 -9.03 6.12 -19.70
N SER A 31 -9.15 7.43 -19.86
CA SER A 31 -8.05 8.37 -19.62
C SER A 31 -7.86 8.68 -18.14
N GLU A 32 -8.89 8.49 -17.32
CA GLU A 32 -8.84 8.48 -15.87
C GLU A 32 -9.87 7.49 -15.32
N ASN A 33 -9.44 6.58 -14.45
CA ASN A 33 -10.27 5.53 -13.86
C ASN A 33 -9.98 5.37 -12.36
N ARG A 34 -10.99 4.90 -11.62
CA ARG A 34 -10.84 4.53 -10.21
C ARG A 34 -10.21 3.13 -10.06
N HIS A 35 -10.04 2.68 -8.82
CA HIS A 35 -9.27 1.48 -8.46
C HIS A 35 -10.08 0.18 -8.38
N GLU A 36 -11.40 0.25 -8.44
CA GLU A 36 -12.28 -0.88 -8.21
C GLU A 36 -12.21 -1.92 -9.34
N LEU A 37 -12.62 -3.15 -9.00
CA LEU A 37 -12.71 -4.26 -9.94
C LEU A 37 -13.65 -3.94 -11.12
N SER A 38 -14.74 -3.20 -10.89
CA SER A 38 -15.69 -2.83 -11.94
C SER A 38 -15.05 -1.97 -13.02
N ALA A 39 -14.22 -0.99 -12.63
CA ALA A 39 -13.45 -0.17 -13.58
C ALA A 39 -12.48 -1.05 -14.38
N TRP A 40 -11.79 -1.99 -13.73
CA TRP A 40 -10.92 -2.96 -14.41
C TRP A 40 -11.67 -3.80 -15.43
N LYS A 41 -12.79 -4.42 -15.02
CA LYS A 41 -13.61 -5.27 -15.89
C LYS A 41 -14.18 -4.49 -17.05
N ALA A 42 -14.53 -3.22 -16.85
CA ALA A 42 -15.01 -2.36 -17.92
C ALA A 42 -13.99 -2.16 -19.05
N ALA A 43 -12.69 -2.15 -18.74
CA ALA A 43 -11.62 -2.13 -19.73
C ALA A 43 -11.25 -3.53 -20.23
N ARG A 44 -11.02 -4.49 -19.32
CA ARG A 44 -10.58 -5.86 -19.62
C ARG A 44 -11.56 -6.65 -20.48
N ASP A 45 -12.86 -6.52 -20.23
CA ASP A 45 -13.89 -7.37 -20.85
C ASP A 45 -14.43 -6.80 -22.16
N LYS A 46 -13.90 -5.66 -22.63
CA LYS A 46 -14.35 -4.97 -23.84
C LYS A 46 -13.19 -4.78 -24.81
N ASP A 47 -13.12 -5.62 -25.84
CA ASP A 47 -12.04 -5.59 -26.85
C ASP A 47 -11.85 -4.22 -27.54
N PHE A 48 -12.90 -3.39 -27.59
CA PHE A 48 -12.85 -2.04 -28.17
C PHE A 48 -12.32 -0.96 -27.22
N ILE A 49 -11.97 -1.32 -25.98
CA ILE A 49 -11.32 -0.46 -25.00
C ILE A 49 -9.87 -0.91 -24.86
N PHE A 50 -8.92 -0.11 -25.35
CA PHE A 50 -7.52 -0.55 -25.40
C PHE A 50 -6.76 -0.41 -24.08
N GLY A 51 -7.31 0.32 -23.10
CA GLY A 51 -6.65 0.53 -21.82
C GLY A 51 -7.38 1.45 -20.85
N GLN A 52 -6.75 1.60 -19.68
CA GLN A 52 -7.19 2.47 -18.59
C GLN A 52 -5.99 3.14 -17.90
N PHE A 53 -6.18 4.35 -17.39
CA PHE A 53 -5.19 5.07 -16.59
C PHE A 53 -5.75 5.33 -15.19
N LEU A 54 -5.09 4.80 -14.17
CA LEU A 54 -5.56 4.92 -12.80
C LEU A 54 -5.24 6.28 -12.20
N TRP A 55 -6.19 6.83 -11.46
CA TRP A 55 -5.98 7.98 -10.60
C TRP A 55 -5.80 7.51 -9.14
N THR A 56 -4.58 7.37 -8.61
CA THR A 56 -3.27 7.61 -9.25
C THR A 56 -2.30 6.43 -9.11
N GLY A 57 -1.15 6.51 -9.78
CA GLY A 57 -0.05 5.57 -9.60
C GLY A 57 0.65 5.73 -8.24
N ILE A 58 0.90 6.97 -7.83
CA ILE A 58 1.53 7.33 -6.54
C ILE A 58 0.71 8.42 -5.87
N ASP A 59 0.68 8.42 -4.54
CA ASP A 59 0.09 9.51 -3.76
C ASP A 59 0.78 10.85 -4.09
N TYR A 60 0.03 11.95 -4.07
CA TYR A 60 0.54 13.29 -4.39
C TYR A 60 -0.02 14.34 -3.44
N LEU A 61 0.75 15.43 -3.23
CA LEU A 61 0.38 16.52 -2.33
C LEU A 61 -0.73 17.39 -2.94
N GLY A 62 -1.62 17.92 -2.10
CA GLY A 62 -2.77 18.70 -2.52
C GLY A 62 -3.99 17.83 -2.89
N GLU A 63 -5.02 18.49 -3.43
CA GLU A 63 -6.36 17.88 -3.64
C GLU A 63 -6.89 17.18 -2.36
N SER A 64 -6.42 17.61 -1.21
CA SER A 64 -6.57 16.85 0.03
C SER A 64 -7.96 17.02 0.62
N GLY A 65 -8.30 16.08 1.51
CA GLY A 65 -9.48 16.20 2.36
C GLY A 65 -9.29 17.29 3.41
N SER A 66 -10.12 17.24 4.46
CA SER A 66 -9.99 18.13 5.60
C SER A 66 -8.61 18.04 6.24
N TRP A 67 -8.10 19.18 6.73
CA TRP A 67 -6.89 19.24 7.55
C TRP A 67 -6.97 18.21 8.70
N PRO A 68 -5.90 17.44 8.99
CA PRO A 68 -4.51 17.61 8.53
C PRO A 68 -4.13 16.82 7.27
N SER A 69 -5.08 16.42 6.42
CA SER A 69 -4.76 15.71 5.17
C SER A 69 -3.87 16.57 4.25
N ARG A 70 -2.70 16.05 3.85
CA ARG A 70 -1.73 16.77 3.00
C ARG A 70 -1.79 16.42 1.51
N GLY A 71 -2.43 15.31 1.17
CA GLY A 71 -2.46 14.83 -0.20
C GLY A 71 -3.58 13.86 -0.51
N PHE A 72 -3.69 13.53 -1.79
CA PHE A 72 -4.69 12.63 -2.32
C PHE A 72 -4.20 11.18 -2.23
N TYR A 73 -4.71 10.46 -1.24
CA TYR A 73 -4.21 9.14 -0.82
C TYR A 73 -4.71 7.96 -1.68
N SER A 74 -4.89 8.18 -2.98
CA SER A 74 -5.45 7.20 -3.92
C SER A 74 -4.42 6.32 -4.63
N GLY A 75 -3.14 6.62 -4.46
CA GLY A 75 -2.03 5.99 -5.14
C GLY A 75 -1.93 4.49 -4.88
N LEU A 76 -1.42 3.75 -5.88
CA LEU A 76 -0.92 2.38 -5.69
C LEU A 76 0.36 2.36 -4.84
N LEU A 77 1.15 3.43 -4.94
CA LEU A 77 2.32 3.72 -4.13
C LEU A 77 2.01 4.86 -3.17
N ASP A 78 2.61 4.82 -1.99
CA ASP A 78 2.56 5.91 -1.01
C ASP A 78 3.51 7.06 -1.37
N PHE A 79 3.53 8.16 -0.60
CA PHE A 79 4.39 9.33 -0.88
C PHE A 79 5.89 9.00 -0.98
N GLY A 80 6.35 7.99 -0.23
CA GLY A 80 7.70 7.45 -0.27
C GLY A 80 7.93 6.44 -1.39
N GLY A 81 6.94 6.16 -2.24
CA GLY A 81 7.06 5.22 -3.36
C GLY A 81 6.92 3.74 -2.97
N PHE A 82 6.47 3.43 -1.75
CA PHE A 82 6.26 2.04 -1.34
C PHE A 82 4.88 1.55 -1.77
N ILE A 83 4.78 0.28 -2.17
CA ILE A 83 3.51 -0.33 -2.58
C ILE A 83 2.53 -0.36 -1.40
N LYS A 84 1.36 0.25 -1.60
CA LYS A 84 0.21 0.23 -0.67
C LYS A 84 -0.61 -1.05 -0.87
N PRO A 85 -1.50 -1.41 0.07
CA PRO A 85 -2.38 -2.57 -0.08
C PRO A 85 -3.14 -2.58 -1.42
N ARG A 86 -3.62 -1.41 -1.85
CA ARG A 86 -4.29 -1.22 -3.14
C ARG A 86 -3.40 -1.50 -4.35
N GLY A 87 -2.10 -1.24 -4.23
CA GLY A 87 -1.10 -1.64 -5.21
C GLY A 87 -1.01 -3.16 -5.33
N PHE A 88 -1.03 -3.89 -4.21
CA PHE A 88 -1.09 -5.37 -4.22
C PHE A 88 -2.43 -5.89 -4.76
N PHE A 89 -3.54 -5.21 -4.49
CA PHE A 89 -4.83 -5.51 -5.12
C PHE A 89 -4.74 -5.34 -6.65
N ARG A 90 -4.21 -4.22 -7.16
CA ARG A 90 -4.00 -4.07 -8.60
C ARG A 90 -3.02 -5.09 -9.18
N GLN A 91 -1.97 -5.44 -8.45
CA GLN A 91 -1.05 -6.52 -8.85
C GLN A 91 -1.78 -7.86 -9.01
N SER A 92 -2.75 -8.18 -8.14
CA SER A 92 -3.54 -9.41 -8.26
C SER A 92 -4.46 -9.43 -9.48
N LEU A 93 -4.76 -8.26 -10.07
CA LEU A 93 -5.55 -8.14 -11.29
C LEU A 93 -4.72 -8.15 -12.58
N TRP A 94 -3.46 -7.71 -12.51
CA TRP A 94 -2.59 -7.50 -13.68
C TRP A 94 -1.48 -8.54 -13.85
N SER A 95 -1.00 -9.12 -12.74
CA SER A 95 0.15 -10.03 -12.78
C SER A 95 -0.26 -11.43 -13.22
N GLU A 96 0.51 -12.01 -14.15
CA GLU A 96 0.45 -13.43 -14.48
C GLU A 96 1.20 -14.31 -13.46
N LYS A 97 2.14 -13.73 -12.70
CA LYS A 97 2.86 -14.47 -11.65
C LYS A 97 1.92 -14.74 -10.48
N PRO A 98 1.80 -15.99 -10.00
CA PRO A 98 1.02 -16.31 -8.80
C PRO A 98 1.45 -15.44 -7.62
N MET A 99 0.48 -14.81 -6.95
CA MET A 99 0.75 -13.93 -5.82
C MET A 99 -0.37 -13.98 -4.79
N ALA A 100 -0.01 -13.70 -3.54
CA ALA A 100 -0.93 -13.48 -2.45
C ALA A 100 -0.43 -12.31 -1.59
N TYR A 101 -1.34 -11.58 -0.99
CA TYR A 101 -1.08 -10.52 -0.02
C TYR A 101 -2.15 -10.57 1.07
N LEU A 102 -1.76 -10.37 2.33
CA LEU A 102 -2.68 -10.27 3.45
C LEU A 102 -2.80 -8.83 3.94
N GLY A 103 -4.04 -8.39 4.11
CA GLY A 103 -4.39 -7.18 4.84
C GLY A 103 -5.45 -7.48 5.89
N THR A 104 -5.53 -6.64 6.91
CA THR A 104 -6.42 -6.88 8.05
C THR A 104 -6.99 -5.59 8.60
N TYR A 105 -8.18 -5.69 9.19
CA TYR A 105 -8.83 -4.60 9.92
C TYR A 105 -9.93 -5.15 10.82
N PRO A 106 -10.30 -4.46 11.92
CA PRO A 106 -11.44 -4.87 12.73
C PRO A 106 -12.70 -5.03 11.88
N THR A 107 -13.50 -6.07 12.13
CA THR A 107 -14.71 -6.28 11.32
C THR A 107 -15.62 -5.05 11.37
N PRO A 108 -16.06 -4.54 10.22
CA PRO A 108 -16.93 -3.37 10.19
C PRO A 108 -18.27 -3.72 10.83
N VAL A 109 -18.76 -2.82 11.68
CA VAL A 109 -20.12 -2.84 12.20
C VAL A 109 -20.92 -1.71 11.57
N ARG A 110 -22.24 -1.74 11.66
CA ARG A 110 -23.09 -0.66 11.14
C ARG A 110 -22.66 0.68 11.74
N GLY A 111 -22.35 1.67 10.89
CA GLY A 111 -21.84 2.98 11.30
C GLY A 111 -20.31 3.05 11.51
N SER A 112 -19.56 1.99 11.21
CA SER A 112 -18.09 2.06 11.12
C SER A 112 -17.66 3.06 10.05
N ARG A 113 -16.47 3.66 10.23
CA ARG A 113 -15.83 4.46 9.17
C ARG A 113 -15.37 3.56 8.02
N SER A 114 -15.38 4.12 6.80
CA SER A 114 -14.80 3.44 5.64
C SER A 114 -13.33 3.13 5.86
N GLN A 115 -12.94 1.91 5.46
CA GLN A 115 -11.55 1.45 5.48
C GLN A 115 -10.78 1.86 4.22
N MET A 116 -11.46 2.28 3.15
CA MET A 116 -10.83 2.81 1.94
C MET A 116 -10.45 4.27 2.18
N LYS A 117 -9.16 4.59 2.11
CA LYS A 117 -8.62 5.86 2.65
C LYS A 117 -8.54 6.99 1.64
N ASP A 118 -8.85 6.74 0.37
CA ASP A 118 -8.90 7.80 -0.64
C ASP A 118 -10.06 8.78 -0.38
N VAL A 119 -9.88 10.01 -0.86
CA VAL A 119 -10.80 11.13 -0.61
C VAL A 119 -12.21 10.82 -1.10
N TRP A 120 -12.38 10.18 -2.26
CA TRP A 120 -13.71 9.91 -2.79
C TRP A 120 -14.44 8.84 -1.99
N SER A 121 -13.75 7.78 -1.59
CA SER A 121 -14.31 6.75 -0.72
C SER A 121 -14.72 7.32 0.64
N GLN A 122 -13.96 8.26 1.20
CA GLN A 122 -14.32 8.94 2.45
C GLN A 122 -15.54 9.86 2.25
N LEU A 123 -15.57 10.66 1.18
CA LEU A 123 -16.72 11.52 0.85
C LEU A 123 -18.00 10.73 0.59
N ASP A 124 -17.91 9.62 -0.15
CA ASP A 124 -19.05 8.72 -0.42
C ASP A 124 -19.59 8.13 0.90
N ALA A 125 -18.70 7.81 1.85
CA ALA A 125 -19.08 7.30 3.17
C ALA A 125 -19.70 8.37 4.07
N GLU A 126 -19.15 9.59 4.10
CA GLU A 126 -19.67 10.72 4.90
C GLU A 126 -21.06 11.16 4.44
N ASN A 127 -21.33 11.09 3.14
CA ASN A 127 -22.65 11.38 2.56
C ASN A 127 -23.69 10.29 2.86
N SER A 128 -23.28 9.17 3.47
CA SER A 128 -24.18 8.09 3.88
C SER A 128 -24.43 8.13 5.39
N SER A 129 -25.65 8.48 5.79
CA SER A 129 -26.06 8.54 7.20
C SER A 129 -26.02 7.19 7.94
N ASN A 130 -25.80 6.09 7.22
CA ASN A 130 -25.66 4.73 7.74
C ASN A 130 -24.68 3.93 6.85
N TYR A 131 -23.41 4.36 6.79
CA TYR A 131 -22.40 3.60 6.03
C TYR A 131 -22.34 2.14 6.49
N GLU A 132 -22.36 1.24 5.50
CA GLU A 132 -22.17 -0.20 5.63
C GLU A 132 -21.12 -0.62 4.61
N GLU A 133 -20.10 -1.37 5.04
CA GLU A 133 -19.07 -1.87 4.14
C GLU A 133 -19.67 -2.95 3.23
N LYS A 134 -19.94 -2.57 1.97
CA LYS A 134 -20.51 -3.50 0.97
C LYS A 134 -19.47 -4.38 0.30
N VAL A 135 -18.22 -3.94 0.26
CA VAL A 135 -17.10 -4.60 -0.42
C VAL A 135 -15.90 -4.57 0.53
N PRO A 136 -15.18 -5.70 0.72
CA PRO A 136 -13.95 -5.69 1.50
C PRO A 136 -12.97 -4.62 1.02
N SER A 137 -12.24 -4.00 1.95
CA SER A 137 -11.30 -2.93 1.62
C SER A 137 -10.14 -3.42 0.75
N MET A 138 -9.78 -2.62 -0.24
CA MET A 138 -8.51 -2.77 -0.99
C MET A 138 -7.34 -2.01 -0.32
N ASP A 139 -7.59 -1.29 0.78
CA ASP A 139 -6.59 -0.50 1.53
C ASP A 139 -6.23 -1.15 2.88
N ALA A 140 -6.27 -2.49 2.97
CA ALA A 140 -6.00 -3.20 4.21
C ALA A 140 -4.50 -3.42 4.44
N TRP A 141 -3.93 -2.75 5.45
CA TRP A 141 -2.53 -2.90 5.82
C TRP A 141 -2.23 -4.27 6.46
N PRO A 142 -0.99 -4.77 6.39
CA PRO A 142 -0.63 -6.11 6.85
C PRO A 142 -0.36 -6.13 8.36
N VAL A 143 -1.35 -5.76 9.18
CA VAL A 143 -1.24 -5.58 10.63
C VAL A 143 -1.73 -6.82 11.38
N TRP A 144 -0.98 -7.35 12.35
CA TRP A 144 -1.47 -8.47 13.17
C TRP A 144 -1.24 -8.23 14.65
N ASN A 145 -1.70 -7.08 15.13
CA ASN A 145 -1.59 -6.65 16.53
C ASN A 145 -2.93 -6.05 16.96
N TYR A 146 -3.80 -6.90 17.51
CA TYR A 146 -5.14 -6.53 17.96
C TYR A 146 -5.38 -6.99 19.40
N THR A 147 -6.57 -6.77 19.92
CA THR A 147 -6.96 -7.34 21.22
C THR A 147 -7.31 -8.83 21.07
N ASP A 148 -6.80 -9.68 21.95
CA ASP A 148 -7.11 -11.12 21.96
C ASP A 148 -8.63 -11.38 21.88
N GLY A 149 -9.03 -12.23 20.94
CA GLY A 149 -10.42 -12.57 20.68
C GLY A 149 -11.23 -11.51 19.90
N GLN A 150 -10.66 -10.33 19.60
CA GLN A 150 -11.32 -9.34 18.74
C GLN A 150 -11.56 -9.93 17.36
N LEU A 151 -12.77 -9.76 16.81
CA LEU A 151 -13.09 -10.22 15.46
C LEU A 151 -12.43 -9.32 14.41
N ILE A 152 -11.57 -9.91 13.59
CA ILE A 152 -10.79 -9.22 12.55
C ILE A 152 -11.18 -9.76 11.18
N ARG A 153 -11.43 -8.83 10.25
CA ARG A 153 -11.53 -9.15 8.84
C ARG A 153 -10.14 -9.29 8.25
N VAL A 154 -9.85 -10.48 7.74
CA VAL A 154 -8.62 -10.81 7.02
C VAL A 154 -8.96 -10.84 5.53
N VAL A 155 -8.35 -9.96 4.75
CA VAL A 155 -8.50 -9.92 3.30
C VAL A 155 -7.27 -10.50 2.62
N CYS A 156 -7.48 -11.24 1.53
CA CYS A 156 -6.45 -11.76 0.66
C CYS A 156 -6.63 -11.20 -0.75
N TYR A 157 -5.59 -10.52 -1.24
CA TYR A 157 -5.49 -10.13 -2.64
C TYR A 157 -4.63 -11.17 -3.35
N THR A 158 -5.22 -11.88 -4.31
CA THR A 158 -4.55 -12.98 -5.01
C THR A 158 -5.11 -13.14 -6.42
N ASN A 159 -4.30 -13.65 -7.34
CA ASN A 159 -4.74 -14.14 -8.65
C ASN A 159 -4.96 -15.66 -8.65
N ALA A 160 -4.83 -16.32 -7.50
CA ALA A 160 -5.14 -17.74 -7.35
C ALA A 160 -6.66 -17.98 -7.37
N PRO A 161 -7.14 -19.09 -7.96
CA PRO A 161 -8.56 -19.44 -7.98
C PRO A 161 -9.23 -19.57 -6.60
N LYS A 162 -8.48 -19.97 -5.58
CA LYS A 162 -8.94 -20.10 -4.20
C LYS A 162 -7.79 -19.92 -3.22
N ALA A 163 -8.09 -19.71 -1.96
CA ALA A 163 -7.07 -19.54 -0.93
C ALA A 163 -7.45 -20.24 0.39
N ARG A 164 -6.44 -20.70 1.12
CA ARG A 164 -6.53 -21.28 2.46
C ARG A 164 -5.86 -20.33 3.46
N LEU A 165 -6.53 -20.04 4.57
CA LEU A 165 -5.98 -19.25 5.67
C LEU A 165 -5.45 -20.17 6.78
N LEU A 166 -4.30 -19.82 7.35
CA LEU A 166 -3.70 -20.52 8.47
C LEU A 166 -3.33 -19.53 9.57
N LEU A 167 -3.66 -19.89 10.81
CA LEU A 167 -3.26 -19.19 12.02
C LEU A 167 -2.44 -20.13 12.89
N ASN A 168 -1.21 -19.72 13.21
CA ASN A 168 -0.27 -20.52 13.99
C ASN A 168 -0.05 -21.93 13.40
N GLY A 169 0.00 -22.01 12.07
CA GLY A 169 0.20 -23.25 11.31
C GLY A 169 -1.04 -24.14 11.19
N LYS A 170 -2.20 -23.75 11.74
CA LYS A 170 -3.45 -24.49 11.64
C LYS A 170 -4.40 -23.81 10.67
N GLU A 171 -5.07 -24.60 9.82
CA GLU A 171 -6.13 -24.08 8.95
C GLU A 171 -7.24 -23.44 9.79
N VAL A 172 -7.64 -22.22 9.43
CA VAL A 172 -8.73 -21.49 10.07
C VAL A 172 -9.71 -20.97 9.01
N GLY A 173 -11.01 -21.07 9.33
CA GLY A 173 -12.05 -20.82 8.34
C GLY A 173 -12.09 -21.89 7.24
N GLN A 174 -12.96 -21.68 6.26
CA GLN A 174 -13.06 -22.56 5.08
C GLN A 174 -12.14 -22.06 3.98
N ILE A 175 -11.69 -22.94 3.09
CA ILE A 175 -11.08 -22.52 1.81
C ILE A 175 -12.09 -21.66 1.05
N GLN A 176 -11.67 -20.47 0.64
CA GLN A 176 -12.52 -19.52 -0.07
C GLN A 176 -12.13 -19.45 -1.53
N SER A 177 -13.13 -19.41 -2.42
CA SER A 177 -12.90 -19.20 -3.85
C SER A 177 -12.72 -17.71 -4.15
N TYR A 178 -12.00 -17.40 -5.23
CA TYR A 178 -11.88 -16.03 -5.74
C TYR A 178 -13.28 -15.43 -5.97
N ASN A 179 -13.49 -14.23 -5.43
CA ASN A 179 -14.77 -13.55 -5.55
C ASN A 179 -14.78 -12.68 -6.81
N GLU A 180 -15.49 -13.11 -7.85
CA GLU A 180 -15.58 -12.36 -9.10
C GLU A 180 -16.31 -11.00 -8.98
N ASN A 181 -17.05 -10.75 -7.91
CA ASN A 181 -17.75 -9.47 -7.74
C ASN A 181 -16.86 -8.42 -7.06
N THR A 182 -15.98 -8.84 -6.16
CA THR A 182 -15.14 -7.92 -5.35
C THR A 182 -13.66 -7.99 -5.72
N GLY A 183 -13.19 -9.13 -6.22
CA GLY A 183 -11.79 -9.43 -6.49
C GLY A 183 -10.98 -9.76 -5.24
N ILE A 184 -11.65 -9.89 -4.10
CA ILE A 184 -11.04 -10.03 -2.77
C ILE A 184 -11.65 -11.24 -2.07
N ILE A 185 -10.79 -12.12 -1.60
CA ILE A 185 -11.14 -13.21 -0.69
C ILE A 185 -11.05 -12.68 0.75
N PHE A 186 -11.96 -13.08 1.64
CA PHE A 186 -11.86 -12.67 3.05
C PHE A 186 -12.40 -13.72 4.03
N TRP A 187 -11.96 -13.58 5.28
CA TRP A 187 -12.43 -14.31 6.45
C TRP A 187 -12.61 -13.36 7.61
N ASP A 188 -13.58 -13.61 8.47
CA ASP A 188 -13.70 -12.93 9.75
C ASP A 188 -13.33 -13.95 10.84
N ILE A 189 -12.19 -13.72 11.52
CA ILE A 189 -11.66 -14.63 12.55
C ILE A 189 -11.31 -13.86 13.83
N PRO A 190 -11.43 -14.49 15.01
CA PRO A 190 -10.93 -13.89 16.23
C PRO A 190 -9.40 -13.78 16.15
N TYR A 191 -8.87 -12.65 16.58
CA TYR A 191 -7.44 -12.44 16.70
C TYR A 191 -6.84 -13.37 17.77
N GLU A 192 -5.74 -14.01 17.40
CA GLU A 192 -4.83 -14.72 18.29
C GLU A 192 -3.42 -14.28 17.94
N ASN A 193 -2.62 -13.97 18.96
CA ASN A 193 -1.22 -13.61 18.80
C ASN A 193 -0.45 -14.72 18.06
N GLY A 194 0.40 -14.34 17.10
CA GLY A 194 1.28 -15.26 16.41
C GLY A 194 1.40 -14.98 14.91
N THR A 195 1.37 -16.03 14.09
CA THR A 195 1.58 -15.92 12.63
C THR A 195 0.30 -16.22 11.88
N LEU A 196 -0.16 -15.25 11.10
CA LEU A 196 -1.25 -15.40 10.14
C LEU A 196 -0.65 -15.56 8.75
N SER A 197 -1.09 -16.57 8.01
CA SER A 197 -0.59 -16.83 6.67
C SER A 197 -1.69 -17.28 5.73
N VAL A 198 -1.50 -17.05 4.43
CA VAL A 198 -2.43 -17.45 3.39
C VAL A 198 -1.67 -18.17 2.28
N GLN A 199 -2.29 -19.25 1.81
CA GLN A 199 -1.84 -20.02 0.65
C GLN A 199 -2.83 -19.79 -0.48
N GLY A 200 -2.37 -19.22 -1.58
CA GLY A 200 -3.09 -19.23 -2.85
C GLY A 200 -2.98 -20.61 -3.48
N LEU A 201 -4.12 -21.19 -3.87
CA LEU A 201 -4.22 -22.55 -4.37
C LEU A 201 -4.69 -22.56 -5.82
N ASP A 202 -4.15 -23.47 -6.63
CA ASP A 202 -4.66 -23.76 -7.96
C ASP A 202 -5.99 -24.55 -7.91
N LYS A 203 -6.52 -24.91 -9.09
CA LYS A 203 -7.77 -25.68 -9.21
C LYS A 203 -7.70 -27.07 -8.56
N ASN A 204 -6.51 -27.63 -8.40
CA ASN A 204 -6.24 -28.96 -7.84
C ASN A 204 -5.79 -28.90 -6.36
N ASP A 205 -6.03 -27.78 -5.66
CA ASP A 205 -5.66 -27.57 -4.26
C ASP A 205 -4.14 -27.53 -3.99
N LYS A 206 -3.32 -27.34 -5.03
CA LYS A 206 -1.87 -27.16 -4.85
C LYS A 206 -1.55 -25.70 -4.55
N GLU A 207 -0.70 -25.48 -3.56
CA GLU A 207 -0.15 -24.16 -3.25
C GLU A 207 0.70 -23.61 -4.41
N ILE A 208 0.38 -22.39 -4.85
CA ILE A 208 1.09 -21.67 -5.91
C ILE A 208 1.64 -20.30 -5.46
N SER A 209 1.18 -19.79 -4.31
CA SER A 209 1.67 -18.55 -3.72
C SER A 209 1.41 -18.55 -2.22
N HIS A 210 2.28 -17.88 -1.45
CA HIS A 210 2.18 -17.79 0.01
C HIS A 210 2.48 -16.37 0.48
N TYR A 211 1.79 -15.92 1.52
CA TYR A 211 2.09 -14.66 2.22
C TYR A 211 1.81 -14.81 3.71
N GLN A 212 2.57 -14.11 4.54
CA GLN A 212 2.39 -14.16 5.99
C GLN A 212 2.64 -12.80 6.67
N ILE A 213 1.93 -12.59 7.77
CA ILE A 213 2.11 -11.47 8.71
C ILE A 213 2.21 -12.04 10.13
N LYS A 214 2.92 -11.34 11.01
CA LYS A 214 3.19 -11.81 12.38
C LYS A 214 2.94 -10.70 13.38
N SER A 215 2.40 -11.06 14.53
CA SER A 215 2.29 -10.14 15.68
C SER A 215 3.67 -9.72 16.15
N SER A 216 3.91 -8.42 16.23
CA SER A 216 5.14 -7.87 16.82
C SER A 216 4.98 -7.65 18.32
N LYS A 217 6.09 -7.63 19.06
CA LYS A 217 6.16 -7.11 20.43
C LYS A 217 6.32 -5.58 20.39
N GLN A 218 6.75 -5.00 21.50
CA GLN A 218 7.05 -3.57 21.59
C GLN A 218 8.25 -3.19 20.71
N PRO A 219 8.31 -1.94 20.21
CA PRO A 219 9.49 -1.38 19.56
C PRO A 219 10.76 -1.62 20.38
N TYR A 220 11.79 -2.14 19.71
CA TYR A 220 13.07 -2.48 20.34
C TYR A 220 14.27 -1.86 19.61
N ALA A 221 14.30 -1.95 18.27
CA ALA A 221 15.43 -1.51 17.47
C ALA A 221 15.00 -0.82 16.18
N LEU A 222 15.90 -0.02 15.63
CA LEU A 222 15.84 0.45 14.26
C LEU A 222 16.62 -0.53 13.37
N GLN A 223 16.04 -0.91 12.24
CA GLN A 223 16.66 -1.78 11.25
C GLN A 223 16.69 -1.09 9.89
N ILE A 224 17.87 -1.01 9.26
CA ILE A 224 17.97 -0.59 7.86
C ILE A 224 17.53 -1.75 6.97
N THR A 225 16.43 -1.55 6.25
CA THR A 225 15.85 -2.58 5.36
C THR A 225 16.30 -2.41 3.92
N SER A 226 16.66 -1.18 3.52
CA SER A 226 17.22 -0.87 2.22
C SER A 226 18.17 0.32 2.33
N ALA A 227 19.29 0.29 1.61
CA ALA A 227 20.21 1.41 1.52
C ALA A 227 21.03 1.31 0.23
N ASP A 228 21.08 2.41 -0.54
CA ASP A 228 22.03 2.54 -1.64
C ASP A 228 23.46 2.43 -1.07
N LYS A 229 24.27 1.53 -1.64
CA LYS A 229 25.66 1.31 -1.17
C LYS A 229 26.65 2.27 -1.81
N SER A 230 26.34 2.76 -3.00
CA SER A 230 27.14 3.76 -3.67
C SER A 230 26.32 4.63 -4.60
N VAL A 231 26.64 5.91 -4.68
CA VAL A 231 25.99 6.89 -5.56
C VAL A 231 27.01 7.86 -6.14
N SER A 232 26.74 8.38 -7.33
CA SER A 232 27.46 9.55 -7.85
C SER A 232 26.90 10.84 -7.26
N LYS A 233 27.65 11.94 -7.38
CA LYS A 233 27.23 13.25 -6.86
C LYS A 233 25.86 13.72 -7.38
N ASP A 234 25.52 13.39 -8.62
CA ASP A 234 24.27 13.81 -9.25
C ASP A 234 23.06 12.97 -8.84
N GLN A 235 23.28 11.83 -8.19
CA GLN A 235 22.21 10.97 -7.68
C GLN A 235 21.73 11.40 -6.29
N VAL A 236 20.59 10.83 -5.88
CA VAL A 236 20.07 10.89 -4.51
C VAL A 236 20.11 9.46 -3.97
N ALA A 237 20.76 9.29 -2.83
CA ALA A 237 20.78 8.04 -2.11
C ALA A 237 19.55 7.89 -1.22
N HIS A 238 19.02 6.69 -1.16
CA HIS A 238 17.87 6.33 -0.33
C HIS A 238 18.31 5.38 0.78
N VAL A 239 17.82 5.64 2.00
CA VAL A 239 17.95 4.71 3.12
C VAL A 239 16.59 4.53 3.78
N THR A 240 16.10 3.30 3.79
CA THR A 240 14.84 2.92 4.45
C THR A 240 15.12 2.28 5.79
N VAL A 241 14.41 2.74 6.81
CA VAL A 241 14.50 2.25 8.18
C VAL A 241 13.13 1.75 8.63
N GLN A 242 13.13 0.61 9.31
CA GLN A 242 11.96 -0.01 9.93
C GLN A 242 12.19 -0.11 11.44
N VAL A 243 11.19 0.26 12.23
CA VAL A 243 11.11 -0.06 13.65
C VAL A 243 10.72 -1.53 13.78
N VAL A 244 11.53 -2.29 14.51
CA VAL A 244 11.33 -3.72 14.76
C VAL A 244 11.30 -4.02 16.25
N ASP A 245 10.69 -5.14 16.60
CA ASP A 245 10.76 -5.67 17.95
C ASP A 245 12.06 -6.46 18.21
N GLU A 246 12.19 -7.04 19.40
CA GLU A 246 13.37 -7.83 19.82
C GLU A 246 13.62 -9.08 18.98
N ASP A 247 12.61 -9.57 18.25
CA ASP A 247 12.73 -10.73 17.35
C ASP A 247 12.98 -10.28 15.88
N GLY A 248 13.13 -8.97 15.63
CA GLY A 248 13.29 -8.40 14.30
C GLY A 248 12.00 -8.32 13.48
N ILE A 249 10.83 -8.44 14.10
CA ILE A 249 9.53 -8.33 13.43
C ILE A 249 9.17 -6.84 13.27
N PRO A 250 8.77 -6.38 12.06
CA PRO A 250 8.30 -5.02 11.86
C PRO A 250 7.14 -4.64 12.79
N VAL A 251 7.30 -3.55 13.55
CA VAL A 251 6.23 -3.00 14.40
C VAL A 251 5.36 -2.08 13.56
N MET A 252 4.37 -2.67 12.88
CA MET A 252 3.47 -1.96 11.94
C MET A 252 2.58 -0.89 12.59
N LEU A 253 2.48 -0.89 13.92
CA LEU A 253 1.75 0.13 14.70
C LEU A 253 2.65 1.24 15.24
N SER A 254 3.96 1.16 15.01
CA SER A 254 4.91 2.15 15.53
C SER A 254 4.72 3.51 14.84
N ASP A 255 4.80 4.56 15.66
CA ASP A 255 4.81 5.98 15.29
C ASP A 255 6.01 6.71 15.93
N ASN A 256 7.06 5.97 16.32
CA ASN A 256 8.26 6.51 16.97
C ASN A 256 8.91 7.66 16.17
N GLU A 257 9.39 8.70 16.86
CA GLU A 257 10.18 9.77 16.22
C GLU A 257 11.61 9.28 15.99
N ILE A 258 12.05 9.30 14.73
CA ILE A 258 13.41 8.95 14.33
C ILE A 258 14.17 10.22 13.99
N THR A 259 15.37 10.38 14.58
CA THR A 259 16.36 11.38 14.20
C THR A 259 17.41 10.77 13.27
N CYS A 260 17.64 11.41 12.13
CA CYS A 260 18.70 11.12 11.17
C CYS A 260 19.90 12.07 11.39
N ARG A 261 21.11 11.52 11.46
CA ARG A 261 22.35 12.29 11.54
C ARG A 261 23.30 11.84 10.45
N ILE A 262 23.86 12.80 9.74
CA ILE A 262 24.83 12.56 8.67
C ILE A 262 26.20 13.04 9.12
N VAL A 263 27.21 12.20 8.92
CA VAL A 263 28.63 12.52 9.12
C VAL A 263 29.35 12.31 7.79
N GLY A 264 30.12 13.31 7.37
CA GLY A 264 30.84 13.31 6.11
C GLY A 264 30.16 14.14 5.03
N ASP A 265 30.42 13.78 3.77
CA ASP A 265 30.12 14.63 2.61
C ASP A 265 28.72 14.39 2.03
N GLY A 266 27.70 14.38 2.91
CA GLY A 266 26.29 14.23 2.54
C GLY A 266 25.40 15.31 3.13
N LYS A 267 24.32 15.66 2.42
CA LYS A 267 23.24 16.55 2.87
C LYS A 267 21.93 15.77 2.93
N LEU A 268 21.21 15.89 4.04
CA LEU A 268 19.84 15.37 4.14
C LEU A 268 18.92 16.29 3.31
N LEU A 269 18.24 15.71 2.32
CA LEU A 269 17.21 16.42 1.56
C LEU A 269 15.85 16.36 2.26
N GLY A 270 15.57 15.24 2.93
CA GLY A 270 14.41 15.13 3.79
C GLY A 270 14.13 13.71 4.27
N LEU A 271 13.10 13.60 5.10
CA LEU A 271 12.55 12.35 5.63
C LEU A 271 11.10 12.21 5.19
N GLU A 272 10.69 11.01 4.75
CA GLU A 272 9.32 10.71 4.36
C GLU A 272 8.89 9.36 4.95
N ALA A 273 7.80 9.38 5.72
CA ALA A 273 7.20 8.18 6.33
C ALA A 273 5.89 7.76 5.66
N SER A 274 5.34 8.60 4.78
CA SER A 274 4.11 8.43 4.02
C SER A 274 2.81 8.58 4.81
N ASN A 275 2.86 9.16 6.01
CA ASN A 275 1.65 9.55 6.73
C ASN A 275 0.97 10.72 6.01
N ASN A 276 -0.30 10.57 5.63
CA ASN A 276 -1.07 11.63 4.98
C ASN A 276 -1.55 12.72 5.95
N GLU A 277 -1.37 12.52 7.26
CA GLU A 277 -1.80 13.46 8.31
C GLU A 277 -0.61 14.11 9.05
N ASP A 278 0.63 13.75 8.70
CA ASP A 278 1.82 14.36 9.27
C ASP A 278 2.23 15.60 8.47
N MET A 279 2.23 16.75 9.16
CA MET A 279 2.51 18.07 8.61
C MET A 279 3.85 18.64 9.11
N SER A 280 4.72 17.79 9.68
CA SER A 280 6.05 18.20 10.12
C SER A 280 6.95 18.61 8.94
N ASP A 281 7.99 19.38 9.22
CA ASP A 281 8.90 19.91 8.21
C ASP A 281 9.75 18.79 7.58
N TYR A 282 9.60 18.60 6.27
CA TYR A 282 10.38 17.62 5.51
C TYR A 282 11.89 17.84 5.60
N ASN A 283 12.34 19.07 5.84
CA ASN A 283 13.76 19.40 5.93
C ASN A 283 14.33 19.22 7.34
N ASP A 284 13.49 18.91 8.35
CA ASP A 284 13.98 18.59 9.68
C ASP A 284 14.71 17.25 9.66
N ASN A 285 15.64 17.08 10.58
CA ASN A 285 16.40 15.84 10.72
C ASN A 285 15.70 14.82 11.62
N LYS A 286 14.46 15.09 12.02
CA LYS A 286 13.62 14.21 12.83
C LYS A 286 12.21 14.14 12.24
N HIS A 287 11.61 12.97 12.27
CA HIS A 287 10.26 12.75 11.73
C HIS A 287 9.68 11.46 12.33
N ARG A 288 8.36 11.39 12.46
CA ARG A 288 7.69 10.18 12.98
C ARG A 288 7.58 9.14 11.88
N VAL A 289 7.83 7.88 12.24
CA VAL A 289 7.56 6.77 11.32
C VAL A 289 6.06 6.60 11.13
N PHE A 290 5.69 5.96 10.03
CA PHE A 290 4.32 5.51 9.77
C PHE A 290 4.37 4.08 9.29
N HIS A 291 3.51 3.25 9.86
CA HIS A 291 3.66 1.79 9.77
C HIS A 291 5.04 1.28 10.21
N GLY A 292 5.65 1.98 11.18
CA GLY A 292 7.00 1.71 11.64
C GLY A 292 8.11 2.03 10.64
N ARG A 293 7.81 2.60 9.47
CA ARG A 293 8.77 2.84 8.39
C ARG A 293 9.04 4.33 8.17
N ILE A 294 10.26 4.63 7.75
CA ILE A 294 10.66 5.92 7.19
C ILE A 294 11.74 5.77 6.14
N MET A 295 11.82 6.72 5.21
CA MET A 295 12.90 6.82 4.23
C MET A 295 13.62 8.17 4.35
N ALA A 296 14.95 8.13 4.25
CA ALA A 296 15.81 9.30 4.16
C ALA A 296 16.35 9.46 2.75
N TYR A 297 16.36 10.71 2.27
CA TYR A 297 16.94 11.11 0.99
C TYR A 297 18.24 11.88 1.24
N ILE A 298 19.37 11.37 0.74
CA ILE A 298 20.69 11.95 0.96
C ILE A 298 21.30 12.38 -0.37
N LYS A 299 21.75 13.63 -0.44
CA LYS A 299 22.48 14.19 -1.58
C LYS A 299 23.97 14.25 -1.27
N PRO A 300 24.86 13.61 -2.04
CA PRO A 300 26.30 13.81 -1.89
C PRO A 300 26.69 15.25 -2.20
N VAL A 301 27.69 15.79 -1.50
CA VAL A 301 28.21 17.15 -1.74
C VAL A 301 29.56 17.17 -2.47
N LYS A 302 30.29 16.05 -2.50
CA LYS A 302 31.56 15.88 -3.22
C LYS A 302 31.43 14.84 -4.33
N GLU A 303 32.47 14.74 -5.16
CA GLU A 303 32.60 13.71 -6.21
C GLU A 303 33.03 12.35 -5.64
N GLU A 304 33.77 12.35 -4.53
CA GLU A 304 34.28 11.14 -3.88
C GLU A 304 34.24 11.29 -2.36
N GLY A 305 34.19 10.16 -1.65
CA GLY A 305 34.19 10.10 -0.19
C GLY A 305 33.17 9.10 0.33
N ASN A 306 32.94 9.14 1.64
CA ASN A 306 31.95 8.31 2.30
C ASN A 306 30.99 9.16 3.11
N ILE A 307 29.73 8.74 3.11
CA ILE A 307 28.66 9.36 3.90
C ILE A 307 28.22 8.33 4.93
N ARG A 308 28.39 8.65 6.21
CA ARG A 308 27.87 7.82 7.30
C ARG A 308 26.56 8.39 7.80
N ILE A 309 25.55 7.54 7.92
CA ILE A 309 24.18 7.92 8.25
C ILE A 309 23.74 7.12 9.47
N LYS A 310 23.42 7.81 10.56
CA LYS A 310 22.97 7.21 11.81
C LYS A 310 21.53 7.62 12.11
N PHE A 311 20.70 6.63 12.43
CA PHE A 311 19.32 6.80 12.86
C PHE A 311 19.18 6.46 14.33
N THR A 312 18.49 7.31 15.09
CA THR A 312 18.24 7.12 16.53
C THR A 312 16.80 7.45 16.88
N SER A 313 16.22 6.72 17.82
CA SER A 313 14.94 7.03 18.47
C SER A 313 15.12 6.82 19.97
N PRO A 314 14.46 7.60 20.86
CA PRO A 314 14.50 7.35 22.30
C PRO A 314 14.18 5.89 22.62
N TRP A 315 15.02 5.28 23.46
CA TRP A 315 14.89 3.90 23.96
C TRP A 315 15.01 2.76 22.93
N LEU A 316 15.27 3.06 21.66
CA LEU A 316 15.49 2.05 20.63
C LEU A 316 16.98 1.90 20.31
N GLU A 317 17.41 0.68 19.98
CA GLU A 317 18.74 0.45 19.41
C GLU A 317 18.89 1.20 18.07
N SER A 318 19.99 1.93 17.91
CA SER A 318 20.23 2.77 16.73
C SER A 318 20.66 1.94 15.51
N ALA A 319 20.33 2.42 14.31
CA ALA A 319 20.84 1.85 13.06
C ALA A 319 21.85 2.79 12.40
N GLU A 320 22.85 2.25 11.72
CA GLU A 320 23.85 3.03 10.99
C GLU A 320 24.21 2.37 9.67
N THR A 321 24.44 3.18 8.62
CA THR A 321 24.96 2.71 7.33
C THR A 321 25.97 3.68 6.75
N GLU A 322 26.71 3.20 5.75
CA GLU A 322 27.68 3.98 5.01
C GLU A 322 27.40 3.87 3.52
N ILE A 323 27.51 5.00 2.82
CA ILE A 323 27.31 5.11 1.37
C ILE A 323 28.59 5.68 0.77
N GLN A 324 29.13 4.99 -0.22
CA GLN A 324 30.30 5.46 -0.97
C GLN A 324 29.89 6.43 -2.08
N ILE A 325 30.58 7.56 -2.19
CA ILE A 325 30.46 8.47 -3.33
C ILE A 325 31.47 8.04 -4.38
N LYS A 326 31.01 7.84 -5.62
CA LYS A 326 31.79 7.35 -6.75
C LYS A 326 31.82 8.31 -7.93
#